data_AF-D3YJA4-F1
#
_entry.id   AF-D3YJA4-F1
#
_cell.length_a   1.000
_cell.length_b   1.000
_cell.length_c   1.000
_cell.angle_alpha   90.00
_cell.angle_beta   90.00
_cell.angle_gamma   90.00
#
_symmetry.space_group_name_H-M   'P 1'
#
loop_
_entity.id
_entity.type
_entity.pdbx_description
1 polymer ?
#
loop_
_entity_poly.entity_id
_entity_poly.type
_entity_poly.pdbx_seq_one_letter_code
_entity_poly.pdbx_strand_id
1 'polypeptide(L)'
;PMGRIVEIYGPESSGKTTLTLQVIAAAQREGRTCAFIDAEHALDPVYAKKLGVDIDNLLCSQPDTGEQALEICDALSRSGAVDVIIVDSVAALTPKAEIEGEIGDSHMGLAARMMSQAMRKLAGNLKNSNTLLIFINQIR
;
A
#
# COMPACT_ATOMS: atom_id res chain seq x y z
N PRO A 1 -7.32 -10.18 -7.84
CA PRO A 1 -8.77 -10.18 -8.11
C PRO A 1 -9.38 -8.86 -7.62
N MET A 2 -10.28 -8.22 -8.36
CA MET A 2 -10.89 -6.95 -7.94
C MET A 2 -11.72 -7.11 -6.66
N GLY A 3 -11.78 -6.04 -5.85
CA GLY A 3 -12.51 -6.01 -4.58
C GLY A 3 -11.93 -6.92 -3.49
N ARG A 4 -10.64 -7.24 -3.54
CA ARG A 4 -9.95 -8.15 -2.63
C ARG A 4 -8.58 -7.60 -2.21
N ILE A 5 -8.07 -8.17 -1.14
CA ILE A 5 -6.71 -7.94 -0.64
C ILE A 5 -5.79 -9.03 -1.19
N VAL A 6 -4.60 -8.63 -1.64
CA VAL A 6 -3.51 -9.50 -2.09
C VAL A 6 -2.27 -9.13 -1.29
N GLU A 7 -1.46 -10.12 -0.93
CA GLU A 7 -0.15 -9.91 -0.33
C GLU A 7 0.93 -10.47 -1.26
N ILE A 8 2.00 -9.70 -1.45
CA ILE A 8 3.20 -10.11 -2.19
C ILE A 8 4.37 -9.95 -1.22
N TYR A 9 4.98 -11.06 -0.84
CA TYR A 9 6.13 -11.06 0.08
C TYR A 9 7.31 -11.80 -0.53
N GLY A 10 8.50 -11.48 -0.04
CA GLY A 10 9.74 -12.05 -0.55
C GLY A 10 10.98 -11.32 -0.04
N PRO A 11 12.19 -11.86 -0.31
CA PRO A 11 13.45 -11.24 0.06
C PRO A 11 13.60 -9.81 -0.49
N GLU A 12 14.54 -9.06 0.07
CA GLU A 12 14.95 -7.78 -0.52
C GLU A 12 15.39 -7.99 -1.99
N SER A 13 15.11 -7.01 -2.86
CA SER A 13 15.46 -7.07 -4.28
C SER A 13 14.87 -8.26 -5.07
N SER A 14 13.86 -8.97 -4.53
CA SER A 14 13.20 -10.07 -5.24
C SER A 14 12.22 -9.63 -6.34
N GLY A 15 12.12 -8.33 -6.63
CA GLY A 15 11.24 -7.77 -7.66
C GLY A 15 9.80 -7.47 -7.22
N LYS A 16 9.52 -7.38 -5.91
CA LYS A 16 8.17 -7.11 -5.37
C LYS A 16 7.57 -5.81 -5.93
N THR A 17 8.29 -4.70 -5.77
CA THR A 17 7.90 -3.38 -6.26
C THR A 17 7.84 -3.35 -7.80
N THR A 18 8.77 -4.00 -8.48
CA THR A 18 8.72 -4.14 -9.95
C THR A 18 7.43 -4.84 -10.41
N LEU A 19 7.03 -5.91 -9.73
CA LEU A 19 5.80 -6.64 -10.04
C LEU A 19 4.55 -5.78 -9.82
N THR A 20 4.47 -5.03 -8.72
CA THR A 20 3.32 -4.16 -8.45
C THR A 20 3.25 -2.96 -9.41
N LEU A 21 4.38 -2.40 -9.82
CA LEU A 21 4.42 -1.35 -10.84
C LEU A 21 3.95 -1.87 -12.21
N GLN A 22 4.26 -3.12 -12.57
CA GLN A 22 3.71 -3.75 -13.78
C GLN A 22 2.18 -3.96 -13.68
N VAL A 23 1.66 -4.28 -12.50
CA VAL A 23 0.20 -4.36 -12.27
C VAL A 23 -0.44 -2.97 -12.47
N ILE A 24 0.16 -1.91 -11.93
CA ILE A 24 -0.30 -0.53 -12.13
C ILE A 24 -0.28 -0.17 -13.61
N ALA A 25 0.84 -0.38 -14.31
CA ALA A 25 0.97 -0.07 -15.73
C ALA A 25 -0.06 -0.82 -16.59
N ALA A 26 -0.35 -2.08 -16.28
CA ALA A 26 -1.40 -2.84 -16.94
C ALA A 26 -2.80 -2.27 -16.65
N ALA A 27 -3.09 -1.93 -15.39
CA ALA A 27 -4.37 -1.36 -15.00
C ALA A 27 -4.62 0.01 -15.65
N GLN A 28 -3.63 0.91 -15.64
CA GLN A 28 -3.72 2.23 -16.27
C GLN A 28 -3.95 2.14 -17.79
N ARG A 29 -3.34 1.16 -18.47
CA ARG A 29 -3.60 0.92 -19.91
C ARG A 29 -5.05 0.52 -20.21
N GLU A 30 -5.75 -0.05 -19.22
CA GLU A 30 -7.18 -0.36 -19.29
C GLU A 30 -8.05 0.81 -18.78
N GLY A 31 -7.47 1.99 -18.57
CA GLY A 31 -8.17 3.20 -18.13
C GLY A 31 -8.50 3.24 -16.64
N ARG A 32 -7.83 2.42 -15.81
CA ARG A 32 -8.07 2.37 -14.36
C ARG A 32 -7.21 3.35 -13.58
N THR A 33 -7.78 3.89 -12.51
CA THR A 33 -7.09 4.79 -11.59
C THR A 33 -6.32 3.99 -10.55
N CYS A 34 -5.04 4.32 -10.37
CA CYS A 34 -4.16 3.62 -9.44
C CYS A 34 -3.63 4.55 -8.36
N ALA A 35 -3.37 4.01 -7.17
CA ALA A 35 -2.70 4.69 -6.08
C ALA A 35 -1.53 3.85 -5.54
N PHE A 36 -0.47 4.55 -5.12
CA PHE A 36 0.72 3.97 -4.50
C PHE A 36 0.97 4.66 -3.15
N ILE A 37 0.95 3.88 -2.09
CA ILE A 37 1.27 4.30 -0.73
C ILE A 37 2.70 3.87 -0.45
N ASP A 38 3.63 4.81 -0.60
CA ASP A 38 5.07 4.62 -0.46
C ASP A 38 5.47 4.85 1.00
N ALA A 39 5.24 3.86 1.85
CA ALA A 39 5.65 3.87 3.25
C ALA A 39 7.17 3.62 3.40
N GLU A 40 7.83 2.97 2.44
CA GLU A 40 9.29 2.79 2.42
C GLU A 40 10.06 4.03 1.92
N HIS A 41 9.36 5.04 1.38
CA HIS A 41 9.96 6.28 0.83
C HIS A 41 11.02 5.98 -0.24
N ALA A 42 10.79 4.93 -1.03
CA ALA A 42 11.79 4.32 -1.90
C ALA A 42 11.35 4.26 -3.39
N LEU A 43 10.16 4.75 -3.72
CA LEU A 43 9.68 4.73 -5.10
C LEU A 43 10.50 5.68 -5.98
N ASP A 44 11.12 5.13 -7.04
CA ASP A 44 11.77 5.90 -8.11
C ASP A 44 10.77 6.18 -9.27
N PRO A 45 10.33 7.44 -9.47
CA PRO A 45 9.42 7.79 -10.55
C PRO A 45 10.00 7.56 -11.95
N VAL A 46 11.32 7.69 -12.12
CA VAL A 46 12.00 7.47 -13.40
C VAL A 46 11.96 5.99 -13.75
N TYR A 47 12.22 5.11 -12.78
CA TYR A 47 12.11 3.67 -12.97
C TYR A 47 10.67 3.23 -13.25
N ALA A 48 9.70 3.72 -12.47
CA ALA A 48 8.28 3.43 -12.69
C ALA A 48 7.82 3.86 -14.10
N LYS A 49 8.25 5.04 -14.58
CA LYS A 49 7.97 5.49 -15.96
C LYS A 49 8.56 4.56 -17.01
N LYS A 50 9.79 4.07 -16.82
CA LYS A 50 10.43 3.09 -17.71
C LYS A 50 9.67 1.75 -17.75
N LEU A 51 9.00 1.39 -16.66
CA LEU A 51 8.13 0.22 -16.57
C LEU A 51 6.75 0.41 -17.22
N GLY A 52 6.44 1.61 -17.73
CA GLY A 52 5.19 1.92 -18.42
C GLY A 52 4.08 2.46 -17.53
N VAL A 53 4.42 2.87 -16.29
CA VAL A 53 3.48 3.58 -15.41
C VAL A 53 3.30 5.01 -15.92
N ASP A 54 2.05 5.43 -15.99
CA ASP A 54 1.70 6.83 -16.18
C ASP A 54 1.81 7.56 -14.83
N ILE A 55 2.98 8.19 -14.63
CA ILE A 55 3.33 8.88 -13.38
C ILE A 55 2.46 10.11 -13.15
N ASP A 56 2.05 10.80 -14.22
CA ASP A 56 1.29 12.05 -14.10
C ASP A 56 -0.13 11.77 -13.57
N ASN A 57 -0.64 10.56 -13.81
CA ASN A 57 -1.96 10.10 -13.34
C ASN A 57 -1.89 9.07 -12.20
N LEU A 58 -0.70 8.78 -11.66
CA LEU A 58 -0.56 7.90 -10.49
C LEU A 58 -0.75 8.72 -9.20
N LEU A 59 -1.75 8.37 -8.40
CA LEU A 59 -1.89 8.95 -7.06
C LEU A 59 -0.77 8.39 -6.17
N CYS A 60 0.10 9.24 -5.63
CA CYS A 60 1.19 8.81 -4.75
C CYS A 60 1.07 9.50 -3.40
N SER A 61 1.29 8.76 -2.32
CA SER A 61 1.34 9.28 -0.96
C SER A 61 2.50 8.69 -0.19
N GLN A 62 3.21 9.53 0.55
CA GLN A 62 4.26 9.14 1.50
C GLN A 62 3.74 9.47 2.91
N PRO A 63 3.15 8.48 3.62
CA PRO A 63 2.60 8.70 4.94
C PRO A 63 3.72 8.77 6.01
N ASP A 64 3.43 9.50 7.07
CA ASP A 64 4.25 9.63 8.28
C ASP A 64 4.06 8.44 9.24
N THR A 65 2.85 7.85 9.30
CA THR A 65 2.56 6.72 10.21
C THR A 65 1.77 5.60 9.52
N GLY A 66 1.83 4.41 10.11
CA GLY A 66 1.06 3.25 9.66
C GLY A 66 -0.45 3.49 9.71
N GLU A 67 -0.95 4.17 10.74
CA GLU A 67 -2.37 4.54 10.83
C GLU A 67 -2.77 5.47 9.68
N GLN A 68 -1.97 6.50 9.40
CA GLN A 68 -2.25 7.45 8.31
C GLN A 68 -2.28 6.72 6.95
N ALA A 69 -1.31 5.83 6.70
CA ALA A 69 -1.27 5.02 5.48
C ALA A 69 -2.57 4.22 5.28
N LEU A 70 -3.05 3.57 6.35
CA LEU A 70 -4.25 2.74 6.32
C LEU A 70 -5.53 3.58 6.24
N GLU A 71 -5.56 4.77 6.85
CA GLU A 71 -6.66 5.73 6.71
C GLU A 71 -6.78 6.27 5.28
N ILE A 72 -5.66 6.51 4.61
CA ILE A 72 -5.64 6.89 3.18
C ILE A 72 -6.20 5.74 2.35
N CYS A 73 -5.77 4.50 2.56
CA CYS A 73 -6.33 3.33 1.86
C CYS A 73 -7.85 3.21 2.06
N ASP A 74 -8.32 3.45 3.28
CA ASP A 74 -9.74 3.38 3.64
C ASP A 74 -10.54 4.53 2.99
N ALA A 75 -9.99 5.74 2.93
CA ALA A 75 -10.60 6.87 2.24
C ALA A 75 -10.68 6.64 0.71
N LEU A 76 -9.59 6.18 0.10
CA LEU A 76 -9.55 5.90 -1.35
C LEU A 76 -10.52 4.78 -1.72
N SER A 77 -10.56 3.68 -0.96
CA SER A 77 -11.49 2.59 -1.21
C SER A 77 -12.96 3.03 -1.06
N ARG A 78 -13.30 3.83 -0.03
CA ARG A 78 -14.67 4.38 0.10
C ARG A 78 -15.08 5.32 -1.01
N SER A 79 -14.14 6.05 -1.61
CA SER A 79 -14.46 6.99 -2.69
C SER A 79 -15.02 6.31 -3.94
N GLY A 80 -14.66 5.04 -4.17
CA GLY A 80 -14.98 4.32 -5.40
C GLY A 80 -14.25 4.83 -6.65
N ALA A 81 -13.36 5.83 -6.50
CA ALA A 81 -12.65 6.46 -7.61
C ALA A 81 -11.29 5.80 -7.94
N VAL A 82 -10.81 4.89 -7.08
CA VAL A 82 -9.54 4.18 -7.25
C VAL A 82 -9.78 2.69 -7.41
N ASP A 83 -9.23 2.12 -8.48
CA ASP A 83 -9.39 0.72 -8.83
C ASP A 83 -8.32 -0.17 -8.20
N VAL A 84 -7.07 0.32 -8.12
CA VAL A 84 -5.92 -0.43 -7.60
C VAL A 84 -5.14 0.44 -6.61
N ILE A 85 -4.89 -0.10 -5.41
CA ILE A 85 -4.07 0.52 -4.38
C ILE A 85 -2.92 -0.42 -4.06
N ILE A 86 -1.69 0.08 -4.08
CA ILE A 86 -0.49 -0.63 -3.62
C ILE A 86 0.00 0.02 -2.33
N VAL A 87 0.38 -0.79 -1.35
CA VAL A 87 1.06 -0.34 -0.12
C VAL A 87 2.44 -0.98 -0.06
N ASP A 88 3.48 -0.15 -0.15
CA ASP A 88 4.89 -0.56 -0.11
C ASP A 88 5.59 0.11 1.09
N SER A 89 5.79 -0.57 2.21
CA SER A 89 5.44 -1.96 2.53
C SER A 89 4.84 -2.07 3.93
N VAL A 90 4.25 -3.23 4.26
CA VAL A 90 3.69 -3.52 5.58
C VAL A 90 4.75 -3.40 6.68
N ALA A 91 6.00 -3.75 6.38
CA ALA A 91 7.10 -3.68 7.33
C ALA A 91 7.43 -2.22 7.74
N ALA A 92 7.08 -1.25 6.89
CA ALA A 92 7.27 0.18 7.13
C ALA A 92 6.01 0.87 7.71
N LEU A 93 4.93 0.14 7.97
CA LEU A 93 3.74 0.68 8.63
C LEU A 93 3.97 0.81 10.15
N THR A 94 4.82 1.75 10.54
CA THR A 94 5.17 1.99 11.94
C THR A 94 4.04 2.72 12.66
N PRO A 95 3.49 2.17 13.75
CA PRO A 95 2.46 2.84 14.53
C PRO A 95 2.95 4.18 15.07
N LYS A 96 2.06 5.16 15.16
CA LYS A 96 2.38 6.50 15.68
C LYS A 96 3.06 6.45 17.05
N ALA A 97 2.59 5.60 17.95
CA ALA A 97 3.15 5.49 19.29
C ALA A 97 4.58 4.92 19.31
N GLU A 98 4.99 4.17 18.29
CA GLU A 98 6.36 3.67 18.14
C GLU A 98 7.28 4.76 17.55
N ILE A 99 6.75 5.62 16.68
CA ILE A 99 7.48 6.79 16.14
C ILE A 99 7.72 7.85 17.22
N GLU A 100 6.73 8.07 18.09
CA GLU A 100 6.82 9.04 19.20
C GLU A 100 7.57 8.49 20.42
N GLY A 101 7.79 7.17 20.49
CA GLY A 101 8.51 6.49 21.57
C GLY A 101 10.03 6.56 21.43
N GLU A 102 10.75 6.02 22.43
CA GLU A 102 12.20 5.92 22.38
C GLU A 102 12.65 4.57 21.78
N ILE A 103 13.82 4.56 21.14
CA ILE A 103 14.42 3.32 20.63
C ILE A 103 14.67 2.36 21.80
N GLY A 104 13.98 1.22 21.80
CA GLY A 104 14.06 0.21 22.86
C GLY A 104 12.78 0.11 23.69
N ASP A 105 11.81 1.01 23.50
CA ASP A 105 10.51 0.91 24.13
C ASP A 105 9.73 -0.33 23.65
N SER A 106 9.00 -0.95 24.59
CA SER A 106 8.25 -2.17 24.32
C SER A 106 6.84 -1.85 23.82
N HIS A 107 6.65 -1.99 22.51
CA HIS A 107 5.34 -1.85 21.85
C HIS A 107 4.79 -3.21 21.38
N MET A 108 4.75 -4.19 22.29
CA MET A 108 4.39 -5.58 21.96
C MET A 108 3.07 -5.68 21.20
N GLY A 109 3.16 -6.15 19.94
CA GLY A 109 2.02 -6.46 19.10
C GLY A 109 1.22 -5.25 18.59
N LEU A 110 1.75 -4.02 18.71
CA LEU A 110 1.02 -2.82 18.31
C LEU A 110 0.70 -2.81 16.79
N ALA A 111 1.69 -3.07 15.95
CA ALA A 111 1.51 -3.19 14.50
C ALA A 111 0.50 -4.29 14.12
N ALA A 112 0.55 -5.45 14.78
CA ALA A 112 -0.39 -6.56 14.52
C ALA A 112 -1.84 -6.18 14.85
N ARG A 113 -2.05 -5.44 15.96
CA ARG A 113 -3.38 -4.96 16.36
C ARG A 113 -3.91 -3.90 15.37
N MET A 114 -3.05 -2.97 14.95
CA MET A 114 -3.37 -1.97 13.93
C MET A 114 -3.82 -2.64 12.62
N MET A 115 -3.02 -3.57 12.10
CA MET A 115 -3.35 -4.33 10.89
C MET A 115 -4.67 -5.12 11.05
N SER A 116 -4.87 -5.78 12.18
CA SER A 116 -6.12 -6.52 12.46
C SER A 116 -7.36 -5.63 12.47
N GLN A 117 -7.23 -4.37 12.92
CA GLN A 117 -8.31 -3.40 12.85
C GLN A 117 -8.53 -2.91 11.42
N ALA A 118 -7.46 -2.62 10.69
CA ALA A 118 -7.53 -2.14 9.32
C ALA A 118 -8.14 -3.19 8.37
N MET A 119 -7.76 -4.46 8.47
CA MET A 119 -8.32 -5.53 7.63
C MET A 119 -9.84 -5.63 7.76
N ARG A 120 -10.37 -5.49 8.97
CA ARG A 120 -11.83 -5.52 9.21
C ARG A 120 -12.56 -4.36 8.53
N LYS A 121 -11.97 -3.16 8.51
CA LYS A 121 -12.55 -1.98 7.84
C LYS A 121 -12.42 -2.09 6.32
N LEU A 122 -11.22 -2.41 5.84
CA LEU A 122 -10.89 -2.40 4.42
C LEU A 122 -11.62 -3.49 3.64
N ALA A 123 -11.76 -4.71 4.19
CA ALA A 123 -12.35 -5.83 3.46
C ALA A 123 -13.76 -5.54 2.92
N GLY A 124 -14.61 -4.88 3.73
CA GLY A 124 -15.96 -4.49 3.31
C GLY A 124 -15.93 -3.37 2.26
N ASN A 125 -15.13 -2.33 2.49
CA ASN A 125 -15.05 -1.17 1.60
C ASN A 125 -14.51 -1.56 0.23
N LEU A 126 -13.42 -2.33 0.18
CA LEU A 126 -12.82 -2.83 -1.06
C LEU A 126 -13.80 -3.67 -1.87
N LYS A 127 -14.58 -4.54 -1.21
CA LYS A 127 -15.57 -5.37 -1.92
C LYS A 127 -16.67 -4.53 -2.56
N ASN A 128 -17.14 -3.50 -1.85
CA ASN A 128 -18.22 -2.63 -2.32
C ASN A 128 -17.76 -1.68 -3.43
N SER A 129 -16.53 -1.17 -3.34
CA SER A 129 -15.93 -0.30 -4.36
C SER A 129 -15.30 -1.06 -5.52
N ASN A 130 -15.23 -2.38 -5.43
CA ASN A 130 -14.49 -3.25 -6.34
C ASN A 130 -13.00 -2.89 -6.47
N THR A 131 -12.40 -2.26 -5.45
CA THR A 131 -10.98 -1.87 -5.44
C THR A 131 -10.07 -3.05 -5.08
N LEU A 132 -9.00 -3.24 -5.84
CA LEU A 132 -7.91 -4.18 -5.51
C LEU A 132 -6.92 -3.48 -4.57
N LEU A 133 -6.61 -4.10 -3.43
CA LEU A 133 -5.55 -3.65 -2.52
C LEU A 133 -4.42 -4.68 -2.49
N ILE A 134 -3.19 -4.25 -2.78
CA ILE A 134 -2.00 -5.08 -2.72
C ILE A 134 -1.07 -4.57 -1.63
N PHE A 135 -0.75 -5.42 -0.67
CA PHE A 135 0.32 -5.18 0.29
C PHE A 135 1.61 -5.83 -0.18
N ILE A 136 2.70 -5.07 -0.13
CA ILE A 136 4.05 -5.62 -0.22
C ILE A 136 4.53 -5.91 1.21
N ASN A 137 5.21 -7.03 1.40
CA ASN A 137 5.75 -7.40 2.71
C ASN A 137 7.15 -8.01 2.57
N GLN A 138 7.88 -8.03 3.69
CA GLN A 138 9.23 -8.57 3.77
C GLN A 138 9.23 -9.90 4.53
N ILE A 139 10.17 -10.78 4.20
CA ILE A 139 10.44 -11.98 5.02
C ILE A 139 11.22 -11.53 6.27
N ARG A 140 10.80 -12.02 7.44
CA ARG A 140 11.46 -11.84 8.73
C ARG A 140 12.14 -13.14 9.15
#